data_AF-A0A3D5PE24-F1
#
_entry.id   AF-A0A3D5PE24-F1
#
_cell.length_a   1.000
_cell.length_b   1.000
_cell.length_c   1.000
_cell.angle_alpha   90.00
_cell.angle_beta   90.00
_cell.angle_gamma   90.00
#
_symmetry.space_group_name_H-M   'P 1'
#
loop_
_entity.id
_entity.type
_entity.pdbx_description
1 polymer ?
#
loop_
_entity_poly.entity_id
_entity_poly.type
_entity_poly.pdbx_seq_one_letter_code
_entity_poly.pdbx_strand_id
1 'polypeptide(L)'
;MLFVATVLTLEFSLAFPIAAGAIWAGYALTFGLTAVSLGAGAAIACYRSSRQGKGFWNGFGEYIHDNWAQEAAITSALYIVSIGISLTKYAIANAVSKSGNSKAFNEAIEISKNAAIERAKTLKSLTGKKPTMTAAALDIKTGQIYFGDSGVVSENINVILIEQMPKTSMTNWAVANCAEFNAVNNALNAGARINNLVVTTVRVKTLAMERMCANCSISLKGVLFTVSG
;
A
#
# COMPACT_ATOMS: atom_id res chain seq x y z
N MET A 1 -27.06 9.26 24.90
CA MET A 1 -25.66 8.91 24.59
C MET A 1 -25.50 7.52 23.98
N LEU A 2 -26.22 6.50 24.43
CA LEU A 2 -26.13 5.14 23.88
C LEU A 2 -26.36 5.08 22.36
N PHE A 3 -27.39 5.78 21.87
CA PHE A 3 -27.66 5.92 20.43
C PHE A 3 -26.47 6.48 19.64
N VAL A 4 -25.77 7.48 20.19
CA VAL A 4 -24.59 8.08 19.55
C VAL A 4 -23.44 7.07 19.47
N ALA A 5 -23.20 6.32 20.54
CA ALA A 5 -22.19 5.26 20.56
C ALA A 5 -22.51 4.14 19.55
N THR A 6 -23.77 3.75 19.41
CA THR A 6 -24.19 2.73 18.44
C THR A 6 -24.05 3.21 17.00
N VAL A 7 -24.50 4.44 16.70
CA VAL A 7 -24.38 5.04 15.35
C VAL A 7 -22.91 5.18 14.95
N LEU A 8 -22.06 5.68 15.86
CA LEU A 8 -20.61 5.74 15.62
C LEU A 8 -20.02 4.36 15.34
N THR A 9 -20.38 3.34 16.14
CA THR A 9 -19.90 1.96 15.93
C THR A 9 -20.28 1.43 14.54
N LEU A 10 -21.49 1.73 14.07
CA LEU A 10 -21.96 1.35 12.75
C LEU A 10 -21.17 2.05 11.64
N GLU A 11 -21.05 3.37 11.71
CA GLU A 11 -20.31 4.17 10.74
C GLU A 11 -18.85 3.72 10.63
N PHE A 12 -18.20 3.45 11.77
CA PHE A 12 -16.82 2.97 11.78
C PHE A 12 -16.65 1.55 11.25
N SER A 13 -17.63 0.69 11.48
CA SER A 13 -17.62 -0.66 10.90
C SER A 13 -17.72 -0.62 9.38
N LEU A 14 -18.44 0.35 8.83
CA LEU A 14 -18.53 0.59 7.38
C LEU A 14 -17.25 1.23 6.83
N ALA A 15 -16.66 2.18 7.55
CA ALA A 15 -15.42 2.84 7.14
C ALA A 15 -14.20 1.89 7.17
N PHE A 16 -14.17 0.92 8.10
CA PHE A 16 -13.08 -0.03 8.26
C PHE A 16 -13.60 -1.48 8.34
N PRO A 17 -14.01 -2.09 7.22
CA PRO A 17 -14.62 -3.42 7.21
C PRO A 17 -13.75 -4.52 7.84
N ILE A 18 -12.42 -4.42 7.66
CA ILE A 18 -11.44 -5.38 8.22
C ILE A 18 -11.43 -5.35 9.76
N ALA A 19 -11.75 -4.19 10.36
CA ALA A 19 -11.77 -4.00 11.81
C ALA A 19 -13.17 -4.13 12.42
N ALA A 20 -14.22 -4.30 11.61
CA ALA A 20 -15.61 -4.32 12.06
C ALA A 20 -15.86 -5.35 13.17
N GLY A 21 -15.32 -6.56 13.02
CA GLY A 21 -15.46 -7.61 14.05
C GLY A 21 -14.90 -7.20 15.42
N ALA A 22 -13.73 -6.57 15.44
CA ALA A 22 -13.10 -6.10 16.68
C ALA A 22 -13.86 -4.91 17.29
N ILE A 23 -14.39 -4.01 16.46
CA ILE A 23 -15.18 -2.85 16.87
C ILE A 23 -16.47 -3.31 17.56
N TRP A 24 -17.23 -4.23 16.95
CA TRP A 24 -18.45 -4.78 17.54
C TRP A 24 -18.18 -5.63 18.79
N ALA A 25 -17.08 -6.36 18.83
CA ALA A 25 -16.67 -7.10 20.04
C ALA A 25 -16.39 -6.13 21.21
N GLY A 26 -15.67 -5.03 20.95
CA GLY A 26 -15.42 -3.98 21.94
C GLY A 26 -16.70 -3.30 22.43
N TYR A 27 -17.63 -3.00 21.51
CA TYR A 27 -18.96 -2.49 21.84
C TYR A 27 -19.70 -3.44 22.79
N ALA A 28 -19.82 -4.72 22.40
CA ALA A 28 -20.54 -5.73 23.16
C ALA A 28 -19.94 -5.93 24.56
N LEU A 29 -18.61 -5.95 24.68
CA LEU A 29 -17.93 -6.10 25.95
C LEU A 29 -18.20 -4.90 26.86
N THR A 30 -18.06 -3.67 26.34
CA THR A 30 -18.20 -2.45 27.15
C THR A 30 -19.62 -2.29 27.69
N PHE A 31 -20.64 -2.47 26.84
CA PHE A 31 -22.04 -2.40 27.26
C PHE A 31 -22.50 -3.63 28.04
N GLY A 32 -21.90 -4.80 27.79
CA GLY A 32 -22.11 -6.00 28.61
C GLY A 32 -21.66 -5.79 30.05
N LEU A 33 -20.49 -5.16 30.26
CA LEU A 33 -20.01 -4.82 31.61
C LEU A 33 -20.92 -3.83 32.33
N THR A 34 -21.48 -2.85 31.61
CA THR A 34 -22.47 -1.91 32.19
C THR A 34 -23.74 -2.61 32.63
N ALA A 35 -24.23 -3.58 31.85
CA ALA A 35 -25.40 -4.36 32.24
C ALA A 35 -25.14 -5.18 33.53
N VAL A 36 -23.92 -5.69 33.69
CA VAL A 36 -23.51 -6.43 34.90
C VAL A 36 -23.41 -5.51 36.12
N SER A 37 -22.77 -4.33 35.99
CA SER A 37 -22.65 -3.38 37.11
C SER A 37 -24.02 -2.87 37.56
N LEU A 38 -24.88 -2.51 36.60
CA LEU A 38 -26.23 -2.06 36.88
C LEU A 38 -27.09 -3.17 37.51
N GLY A 39 -26.96 -4.41 37.04
CA GLY A 39 -27.66 -5.58 37.59
C GLY A 39 -27.27 -5.88 39.04
N ALA A 40 -25.99 -5.76 39.38
CA ALA A 40 -25.50 -5.94 40.75
C ALA A 40 -26.05 -4.87 41.70
N GLY A 41 -26.02 -3.60 41.29
CA GLY A 41 -26.58 -2.50 42.07
C GLY A 41 -28.10 -2.60 42.26
N ALA A 42 -28.81 -3.01 41.21
CA ALA A 42 -30.24 -3.26 41.26
C ALA A 42 -30.58 -4.39 42.26
N ALA A 43 -29.83 -5.50 42.25
CA ALA A 43 -30.05 -6.61 43.18
C ALA A 43 -29.90 -6.20 44.65
N ILE A 44 -28.90 -5.35 44.96
CA ILE A 44 -28.68 -4.82 46.31
C ILE A 44 -29.84 -3.90 46.74
N ALA A 45 -30.28 -3.02 45.85
CA ALA A 45 -31.41 -2.11 46.10
C ALA A 45 -32.72 -2.89 46.35
N CYS A 46 -32.97 -3.92 45.56
CA CYS A 46 -34.14 -4.80 45.72
C CYS A 46 -34.15 -5.50 47.08
N TYR A 47 -33.01 -6.08 47.47
CA TYR A 47 -32.85 -6.77 48.75
C TYR A 47 -33.09 -5.83 49.94
N ARG A 48 -32.55 -4.61 49.87
CA ARG A 48 -32.74 -3.59 50.91
C ARG A 48 -34.20 -3.14 51.02
N SER A 49 -34.86 -2.88 49.90
CA SER A 49 -36.27 -2.44 49.86
C SER A 49 -37.22 -3.53 50.38
N SER A 50 -36.98 -4.79 50.02
CA SER A 50 -37.75 -5.93 50.51
C SER A 50 -37.67 -6.07 52.04
N ARG A 51 -36.48 -5.89 52.63
CA ARG A 51 -36.31 -5.90 54.09
C ARG A 51 -36.94 -4.71 54.81
N GLN A 52 -37.17 -3.59 54.11
CA GLN A 52 -37.83 -2.41 54.66
C GLN A 52 -39.36 -2.44 54.49
N GLY A 53 -39.93 -3.52 53.96
CA GLY A 53 -41.38 -3.66 53.77
C GLY A 53 -41.96 -2.85 52.61
N LYS A 54 -41.11 -2.21 51.78
CA LYS A 54 -41.52 -1.35 50.65
C LYS A 54 -41.74 -2.11 49.35
N GLY A 55 -41.48 -3.42 49.34
CA GLY A 55 -41.61 -4.29 48.17
C GLY A 55 -40.35 -4.34 47.31
N PHE A 56 -40.05 -5.54 46.79
CA PHE A 56 -38.86 -5.83 45.97
C PHE A 56 -38.78 -4.95 44.71
N TRP A 57 -39.88 -4.91 43.95
CA TRP A 57 -39.96 -4.18 42.68
C TRP A 57 -39.88 -2.66 42.84
N ASN A 58 -40.25 -2.13 43.99
CA ASN A 58 -40.14 -0.69 44.24
C ASN A 58 -38.67 -0.26 44.33
N GLY A 59 -37.83 -1.06 45.00
CA GLY A 59 -36.39 -0.81 45.07
C GLY A 59 -35.68 -1.01 43.73
N PHE A 60 -36.18 -1.92 42.90
CA PHE A 60 -35.71 -2.07 41.52
C PHE A 60 -36.00 -0.82 40.68
N GLY A 61 -37.26 -0.39 40.67
CA GLY A 61 -37.72 0.75 39.87
C GLY A 61 -37.01 2.05 40.22
N GLU A 62 -36.88 2.35 41.52
CA GLU A 62 -36.15 3.51 42.02
C GLU A 62 -34.67 3.49 41.58
N TYR A 63 -33.98 2.36 41.78
CA TYR A 63 -32.57 2.26 41.42
C TYR A 63 -32.31 2.45 39.91
N ILE A 64 -33.11 1.80 39.07
CA ILE A 64 -33.00 1.94 37.61
C ILE A 64 -33.32 3.37 37.19
N HIS A 65 -34.37 3.98 37.74
CA HIS A 65 -34.73 5.35 37.43
C HIS A 65 -33.59 6.34 37.73
N ASP A 66 -32.96 6.19 38.89
CA ASP A 66 -31.95 7.15 39.37
C ASP A 66 -30.57 6.97 38.71
N ASN A 67 -30.19 5.73 38.37
CA ASN A 67 -28.80 5.42 37.99
C ASN A 67 -28.62 5.07 36.51
N TRP A 68 -29.69 4.69 35.79
CA TRP A 68 -29.61 4.24 34.39
C TRP A 68 -28.95 5.27 33.47
N ALA A 69 -29.40 6.52 33.56
CA ALA A 69 -28.93 7.57 32.65
C ALA A 69 -27.44 7.90 32.87
N GLN A 70 -26.98 7.87 34.12
CA GLN A 70 -25.60 8.21 34.49
C GLN A 70 -24.62 7.10 34.07
N GLU A 71 -24.92 5.85 34.38
CA GLU A 71 -24.09 4.69 33.98
C GLU A 71 -24.01 4.55 32.45
N ALA A 72 -25.13 4.73 31.75
CA ALA A 72 -25.16 4.71 30.29
C ALA A 72 -24.35 5.85 29.66
N ALA A 73 -24.31 7.03 30.29
CA ALA A 73 -23.55 8.18 29.81
C ALA A 73 -22.04 7.98 29.99
N ILE A 74 -21.60 7.53 31.18
CA ILE A 74 -20.18 7.30 31.49
C ILE A 74 -19.60 6.23 30.56
N THR A 75 -20.32 5.13 30.38
CA THR A 75 -19.87 4.00 29.55
C THR A 75 -19.82 4.36 28.06
N SER A 76 -20.82 5.11 27.58
CA SER A 76 -20.78 5.67 26.23
C SER A 76 -19.58 6.59 26.03
N ALA A 77 -19.25 7.45 27.00
CA ALA A 77 -18.12 8.37 26.90
C ALA A 77 -16.78 7.61 26.85
N LEU A 78 -16.57 6.64 27.73
CA LEU A 78 -15.36 5.80 27.74
C LEU A 78 -15.20 5.02 26.43
N TYR A 79 -16.31 4.48 25.92
CA TYR A 79 -16.32 3.75 24.67
C TYR A 79 -15.99 4.64 23.46
N ILE A 80 -16.56 5.84 23.39
CA ILE A 80 -16.25 6.82 22.32
C ILE A 80 -14.77 7.18 22.32
N VAL A 81 -14.16 7.41 23.48
CA VAL A 81 -12.71 7.67 23.59
C VAL A 81 -11.89 6.48 23.10
N SER A 82 -12.28 5.25 23.48
CA SER A 82 -11.60 4.02 23.08
C SER A 82 -11.65 3.78 21.55
N ILE A 83 -12.81 3.99 20.92
CA ILE A 83 -12.90 3.94 19.46
C ILE A 83 -12.05 5.04 18.83
N GLY A 84 -12.07 6.26 19.37
CA GLY A 84 -11.28 7.37 18.85
C GLY A 84 -9.79 7.03 18.78
N ILE A 85 -9.22 6.42 19.83
CA ILE A 85 -7.83 5.95 19.85
C ILE A 85 -7.60 4.87 18.78
N SER A 86 -8.52 3.93 18.66
CA SER A 86 -8.45 2.83 17.69
C SER A 86 -8.47 3.37 16.25
N LEU A 87 -9.33 4.34 15.97
CA LEU A 87 -9.44 5.03 14.68
C LEU A 87 -8.09 5.64 14.28
N THR A 88 -7.47 6.38 15.20
CA THR A 88 -6.17 7.01 14.94
C THR A 88 -5.10 5.98 14.58
N LYS A 89 -5.07 4.82 15.26
CA LYS A 89 -4.13 3.74 14.92
C LYS A 89 -4.34 3.22 13.50
N TYR A 90 -5.58 2.93 13.10
CA TYR A 90 -5.88 2.42 11.75
C TYR A 90 -5.60 3.45 10.65
N ALA A 91 -5.95 4.72 10.89
CA ALA A 91 -5.67 5.80 9.95
C ALA A 91 -4.16 5.99 9.72
N ILE A 92 -3.36 5.94 10.78
CA ILE A 92 -1.90 6.02 10.70
C ILE A 92 -1.34 4.81 9.94
N ALA A 93 -1.75 3.59 10.28
CA ALA A 93 -1.25 2.38 9.62
C ALA A 93 -1.52 2.42 8.10
N ASN A 94 -2.72 2.87 7.69
CA ASN A 94 -3.06 2.99 6.28
C ASN A 94 -2.21 4.08 5.58
N ALA A 95 -2.07 5.26 6.20
CA ALA A 95 -1.24 6.33 5.66
C ALA A 95 0.25 5.92 5.53
N VAL A 96 0.79 5.22 6.54
CA VAL A 96 2.17 4.69 6.53
C VAL A 96 2.33 3.65 5.44
N SER A 97 1.37 2.74 5.24
CA SER A 97 1.46 1.75 4.16
C SER A 97 1.48 2.39 2.76
N LYS A 98 0.66 3.43 2.55
CA LYS A 98 0.63 4.19 1.30
C LYS A 98 1.93 4.96 1.08
N SER A 99 2.48 5.56 2.14
CA SER A 99 3.76 6.26 2.11
C SER A 99 4.95 5.31 1.95
N GLY A 100 4.89 4.10 2.49
CA GLY A 100 5.92 3.07 2.35
C GLY A 100 6.03 2.62 0.89
N ASN A 101 4.90 2.41 0.22
CA ASN A 101 4.87 2.08 -1.20
C ASN A 101 5.43 3.21 -2.07
N SER A 102 5.11 4.48 -1.78
CA SER A 102 5.68 5.60 -2.55
C SER A 102 7.18 5.77 -2.29
N LYS A 103 7.65 5.57 -1.04
CA LYS A 103 9.08 5.60 -0.71
C LYS A 103 9.85 4.50 -1.43
N ALA A 104 9.39 3.24 -1.34
CA ALA A 104 10.04 2.10 -1.99
C ALA A 104 10.09 2.27 -3.52
N PHE A 105 9.02 2.81 -4.11
CA PHE A 105 8.98 3.12 -5.53
C PHE A 105 9.97 4.25 -5.92
N ASN A 106 10.02 5.33 -5.15
CA ASN A 106 10.98 6.42 -5.39
C ASN A 106 12.43 5.95 -5.22
N GLU A 107 12.70 5.09 -4.23
CA GLU A 107 14.01 4.47 -4.02
C GLU A 107 14.39 3.57 -5.20
N ALA A 108 13.46 2.78 -5.72
CA ALA A 108 13.68 1.98 -6.93
C ALA A 108 14.03 2.85 -8.15
N ILE A 109 13.37 4.00 -8.32
CA ILE A 109 13.72 4.98 -9.37
C ILE A 109 15.17 5.44 -9.22
N GLU A 110 15.60 5.81 -8.01
CA GLU A 110 16.97 6.27 -7.75
C GLU A 110 18.01 5.15 -7.94
N ILE A 111 17.73 3.92 -7.51
CA ILE A 111 18.60 2.76 -7.74
C ILE A 111 18.77 2.51 -9.24
N SER A 112 17.67 2.48 -10.01
CA SER A 112 17.71 2.29 -11.46
C SER A 112 18.51 3.40 -12.15
N LYS A 113 18.34 4.66 -11.74
CA LYS A 113 19.13 5.79 -12.25
C LYS A 113 20.61 5.63 -11.97
N ASN A 114 20.99 5.38 -10.72
CA ASN A 114 22.38 5.26 -10.32
C ASN A 114 23.06 4.10 -11.04
N ALA A 115 22.39 2.95 -11.14
CA ALA A 115 22.91 1.79 -11.86
C ALA A 115 23.13 2.08 -13.36
N ALA A 116 22.19 2.75 -14.03
CA ALA A 116 22.35 3.14 -15.43
C ALA A 116 23.51 4.14 -15.61
N ILE A 117 23.65 5.12 -14.71
CA ILE A 117 24.73 6.11 -14.75
C ILE A 117 26.09 5.46 -14.49
N GLU A 118 26.21 4.58 -13.51
CA GLU A 118 27.45 3.85 -13.20
C GLU A 118 27.87 2.96 -14.37
N ARG A 119 26.92 2.22 -14.96
CA ARG A 119 27.20 1.45 -16.18
C ARG A 119 27.65 2.37 -17.32
N ALA A 120 26.98 3.50 -17.52
CA ALA A 120 27.35 4.48 -18.54
C ALA A 120 28.77 5.04 -18.32
N LYS A 121 29.17 5.32 -17.07
CA LYS A 121 30.53 5.76 -16.73
C LYS A 121 31.56 4.69 -17.07
N THR A 122 31.29 3.43 -16.74
CA THR A 122 32.16 2.29 -17.08
C THR A 122 32.28 2.12 -18.59
N LEU A 123 31.17 2.16 -19.33
CA LEU A 123 31.19 2.08 -20.80
C LEU A 123 31.91 3.27 -21.44
N LYS A 124 31.82 4.45 -20.83
CA LYS A 124 32.52 5.65 -21.28
C LYS A 124 34.04 5.54 -21.10
N SER A 125 34.53 4.81 -20.09
CA SER A 125 35.97 4.64 -19.86
C SER A 125 36.62 3.55 -20.72
N LEU A 126 35.83 2.65 -21.33
CA LEU A 126 36.35 1.60 -22.21
C LEU A 126 37.12 2.17 -23.41
N THR A 127 38.08 1.41 -23.92
CA THR A 127 38.79 1.69 -25.17
C THR A 127 38.11 0.94 -26.32
N GLY A 128 37.84 1.60 -27.45
CA GLY A 128 37.21 0.98 -28.63
C GLY A 128 35.78 1.45 -28.92
N LYS A 129 34.99 0.64 -29.65
CA LYS A 129 33.62 0.96 -30.05
C LYS A 129 32.69 0.90 -28.83
N LYS A 130 32.03 2.02 -28.53
CA LYS A 130 31.15 2.16 -27.36
C LYS A 130 29.69 2.13 -27.79
N PRO A 131 28.79 1.56 -26.97
CA PRO A 131 27.37 1.73 -27.18
C PRO A 131 27.00 3.21 -26.99
N THR A 132 26.04 3.69 -27.79
CA THR A 132 25.55 5.07 -27.69
C THR A 132 24.72 5.26 -26.43
N MET A 133 23.88 4.27 -26.12
CA MET A 133 22.96 4.23 -25.00
C MET A 133 23.19 2.98 -24.17
N THR A 134 22.93 3.07 -22.87
CA THR A 134 22.82 1.94 -21.95
C THR A 134 21.58 2.12 -21.11
N ALA A 135 20.97 1.02 -20.68
CA ALA A 135 19.78 1.02 -19.86
C ALA A 135 19.91 0.02 -18.71
N ALA A 136 19.27 0.35 -17.59
CA ALA A 136 19.10 -0.53 -16.44
C ALA A 136 17.59 -0.76 -16.23
N ALA A 137 17.19 -2.02 -16.13
CA ALA A 137 15.86 -2.44 -15.73
C ALA A 137 15.94 -3.05 -14.33
N LEU A 138 15.38 -2.37 -13.34
CA LEU A 138 15.28 -2.84 -11.97
C LEU A 138 13.93 -3.54 -11.76
N ASP A 139 13.94 -4.78 -11.29
CA ASP A 139 12.74 -5.43 -10.78
C ASP A 139 12.49 -5.03 -9.32
N ILE A 140 11.43 -4.27 -9.08
CA ILE A 140 11.12 -3.74 -7.74
C ILE A 140 10.79 -4.83 -6.70
N LYS A 141 10.48 -6.05 -7.14
CA LYS A 141 10.13 -7.15 -6.22
C LYS A 141 11.37 -7.90 -5.74
N THR A 142 12.35 -8.08 -6.60
CA THR A 142 13.56 -8.86 -6.31
C THR A 142 14.79 -7.99 -6.04
N GLY A 143 14.76 -6.72 -6.43
CA GLY A 143 15.91 -5.81 -6.37
C GLY A 143 16.97 -6.08 -7.44
N GLN A 144 16.73 -7.02 -8.35
CA GLN A 144 17.69 -7.38 -9.39
C GLN A 144 17.71 -6.35 -10.52
N ILE A 145 18.90 -6.06 -11.02
CA ILE A 145 19.14 -5.07 -12.08
C ILE A 145 19.65 -5.79 -13.32
N TYR A 146 18.97 -5.56 -14.43
CA TYR A 146 19.30 -6.11 -15.73
C TYR A 146 19.74 -4.99 -16.66
N PHE A 147 20.89 -5.17 -17.30
CA PHE A 147 21.44 -4.16 -18.18
C PHE A 147 21.21 -4.48 -19.65
N GLY A 148 21.09 -3.45 -20.47
CA GLY A 148 21.02 -3.53 -21.92
C GLY A 148 21.79 -2.39 -22.56
N ASP A 149 22.52 -2.68 -23.62
CA ASP A 149 23.32 -1.70 -24.35
C ASP A 149 22.84 -1.59 -25.78
N SER A 150 22.88 -0.38 -26.36
CA SER A 150 22.53 -0.18 -27.76
C SER A 150 23.61 -0.71 -28.69
N GLY A 151 23.25 -1.20 -29.87
CA GLY A 151 24.21 -1.77 -30.82
C GLY A 151 24.37 -3.29 -30.70
N VAL A 152 23.75 -3.90 -29.68
CA VAL A 152 23.64 -5.35 -29.50
C VAL A 152 22.22 -5.74 -29.91
N VAL A 153 22.08 -6.76 -30.75
CA VAL A 153 20.76 -7.32 -31.10
C VAL A 153 20.72 -8.74 -30.54
N SER A 154 19.84 -8.98 -29.58
CA SER A 154 19.67 -10.32 -29.00
C SER A 154 18.97 -11.25 -30.00
N GLU A 155 19.49 -12.46 -30.18
CA GLU A 155 18.82 -13.52 -30.94
C GLU A 155 17.69 -14.18 -30.14
N ASN A 156 17.79 -14.16 -28.81
CA ASN A 156 16.78 -14.70 -27.91
C ASN A 156 15.88 -13.58 -27.38
N ILE A 157 14.85 -13.23 -28.14
CA ILE A 157 13.86 -12.22 -27.74
C ILE A 157 12.71 -12.90 -27.01
N ASN A 158 12.34 -12.37 -25.85
CA ASN A 158 11.23 -12.85 -25.05
C ASN A 158 9.90 -12.70 -25.82
N VAL A 159 9.01 -13.69 -25.70
CA VAL A 159 7.72 -13.74 -26.40
C VAL A 159 6.87 -12.47 -26.19
N ILE A 160 6.88 -11.92 -24.97
CA ILE A 160 6.13 -10.69 -24.65
C ILE A 160 6.59 -9.53 -25.54
N LEU A 161 7.91 -9.40 -25.75
CA LEU A 161 8.47 -8.33 -26.57
C LEU A 161 8.25 -8.59 -28.07
N ILE A 162 8.30 -9.86 -28.51
CA ILE A 162 7.99 -10.24 -29.90
C ILE A 162 6.56 -9.84 -30.26
N GLU A 163 5.62 -10.09 -29.36
CA GLU A 163 4.20 -9.76 -29.57
C GLU A 163 3.94 -8.25 -29.56
N GLN A 164 4.71 -7.49 -28.78
CA GLN A 164 4.51 -6.05 -28.60
C GLN A 164 5.28 -5.19 -29.62
N MET A 165 6.41 -5.67 -30.13
CA MET A 165 7.26 -4.85 -30.99
C MET A 165 6.63 -4.55 -32.35
N PRO A 166 6.81 -3.34 -32.91
CA PRO A 166 6.31 -3.03 -34.24
C PRO A 166 7.04 -3.86 -35.30
N LYS A 167 6.28 -4.41 -36.26
CA LYS A 167 6.82 -5.22 -37.37
C LYS A 167 7.78 -4.44 -38.26
N THR A 168 7.53 -3.14 -38.41
CA THR A 168 8.40 -2.22 -39.15
C THR A 168 9.00 -1.23 -38.17
N SER A 169 10.33 -1.11 -38.18
CA SER A 169 11.01 -0.12 -37.33
C SER A 169 10.63 1.30 -37.75
N MET A 170 10.32 2.15 -36.78
CA MET A 170 10.08 3.58 -36.96
C MET A 170 11.39 4.40 -36.87
N THR A 171 12.54 3.73 -36.91
CA THR A 171 13.87 4.32 -36.79
C THR A 171 14.81 3.67 -37.81
N ASN A 172 16.02 4.22 -37.96
CA ASN A 172 17.02 3.69 -38.90
C ASN A 172 17.68 2.37 -38.45
N TRP A 173 17.30 1.82 -37.29
CA TRP A 173 17.85 0.58 -36.72
C TRP A 173 16.75 -0.40 -36.32
N ALA A 174 17.11 -1.67 -36.13
CA ALA A 174 16.17 -2.70 -35.65
C ALA A 174 15.61 -2.34 -34.27
N VAL A 175 14.37 -2.72 -33.96
CA VAL A 175 13.75 -2.46 -32.66
C VAL A 175 14.59 -3.03 -31.51
N ALA A 176 15.07 -4.27 -31.69
CA ALA A 176 15.93 -4.98 -30.74
C ALA A 176 17.36 -4.43 -30.60
N ASN A 177 17.69 -3.32 -31.28
CA ASN A 177 18.98 -2.64 -31.13
C ASN A 177 19.00 -1.68 -29.93
N CYS A 178 17.84 -1.32 -29.38
CA CYS A 178 17.75 -0.26 -28.38
C CYS A 178 18.16 -0.78 -26.99
N ALA A 179 18.82 0.07 -26.21
CA ALA A 179 19.32 -0.28 -24.88
C ALA A 179 18.18 -0.71 -23.95
N GLU A 180 17.08 0.06 -23.92
CA GLU A 180 15.90 -0.25 -23.12
C GLU A 180 15.24 -1.59 -23.51
N PHE A 181 15.22 -1.92 -24.81
CA PHE A 181 14.69 -3.19 -25.29
C PHE A 181 15.53 -4.35 -24.79
N ASN A 182 16.85 -4.25 -24.90
CA ASN A 182 17.76 -5.28 -24.42
C ASN A 182 17.69 -5.46 -22.89
N ALA A 183 17.60 -4.37 -22.13
CA ALA A 183 17.51 -4.44 -20.67
C ALA A 183 16.24 -5.18 -20.22
N VAL A 184 15.09 -4.84 -20.81
CA VAL A 184 13.82 -5.52 -20.50
C VAL A 184 13.84 -6.96 -21.01
N ASN A 185 14.38 -7.21 -22.20
CA ASN A 185 14.50 -8.57 -22.73
C ASN A 185 15.28 -9.48 -21.77
N ASN A 186 16.41 -8.99 -21.26
CA ASN A 186 17.24 -9.71 -20.30
C ASN A 186 16.49 -9.95 -18.99
N ALA A 187 15.74 -8.96 -18.50
CA ALA A 187 14.91 -9.10 -17.30
C ALA A 187 13.83 -10.18 -17.47
N LEU A 188 13.09 -10.15 -18.58
CA LEU A 188 12.01 -11.10 -18.85
C LEU A 188 12.54 -12.52 -19.06
N ASN A 189 13.67 -12.68 -19.74
CA ASN A 189 14.32 -13.98 -19.91
C ASN A 189 14.85 -14.55 -18.59
N ALA A 190 15.15 -13.70 -17.61
CA ALA A 190 15.49 -14.12 -16.24
C ALA A 190 14.25 -14.42 -15.36
N GLY A 191 13.03 -14.26 -15.89
CA GLY A 191 11.78 -14.53 -15.19
C GLY A 191 11.18 -13.32 -14.45
N ALA A 192 11.74 -12.12 -14.63
CA ALA A 192 11.13 -10.91 -14.10
C ALA A 192 9.78 -10.63 -14.79
N ARG A 193 8.88 -9.93 -14.10
CA ARG A 193 7.59 -9.52 -14.67
C ARG A 193 7.68 -8.10 -15.21
N ILE A 194 7.19 -7.87 -16.43
CA ILE A 194 7.26 -6.56 -17.08
C ILE A 194 6.68 -5.44 -16.22
N ASN A 195 5.58 -5.69 -15.52
CA ASN A 195 4.88 -4.74 -14.64
C ASN A 195 5.55 -4.50 -13.27
N ASN A 196 6.72 -5.09 -13.02
CA ASN A 196 7.55 -4.79 -11.88
C ASN A 196 8.80 -3.98 -12.27
N LEU A 197 9.03 -3.73 -13.56
CA LEU A 197 10.28 -3.14 -14.02
C LEU A 197 10.24 -1.62 -13.96
N VAL A 198 11.25 -1.04 -13.32
CA VAL A 198 11.60 0.38 -13.45
C VAL A 198 12.81 0.46 -14.38
N VAL A 199 12.67 1.17 -15.50
CA VAL A 199 13.69 1.20 -16.55
C VAL A 199 14.25 2.61 -16.68
N THR A 200 15.57 2.75 -16.60
CA THR A 200 16.28 4.01 -16.84
C THR A 200 17.25 3.86 -18.01
N THR A 201 17.20 4.79 -18.97
CA THR A 201 18.11 4.83 -20.11
C THR A 201 19.00 6.07 -20.05
N VAL A 202 20.31 5.88 -20.27
CA VAL A 202 21.34 6.91 -20.20
C VAL A 202 22.19 6.91 -21.47
N ARG A 203 22.47 8.10 -22.01
CA ARG A 203 23.45 8.28 -23.08
C ARG A 203 24.85 8.17 -22.52
N VAL A 204 25.65 7.24 -23.05
CA VAL A 204 27.00 6.93 -22.54
C VAL A 204 27.94 8.13 -22.64
N LYS A 205 27.86 8.92 -23.73
CA LYS A 205 28.76 10.06 -23.95
C LYS A 205 28.56 11.19 -22.93
N THR A 206 27.31 11.59 -22.70
CA THR A 206 26.94 12.76 -21.89
C THR A 206 26.56 12.40 -20.46
N LEU A 207 26.28 11.12 -20.18
CA LEU A 207 25.68 10.63 -18.93
C LEU A 207 24.28 11.23 -18.65
N ALA A 208 23.63 11.78 -19.67
CA ALA A 208 22.28 12.32 -19.57
C ALA A 208 21.26 11.19 -19.71
N MET A 209 20.20 11.25 -18.92
CA MET A 209 19.01 10.42 -19.12
C MET A 209 18.32 10.85 -20.41
N GLU A 210 17.80 9.90 -21.19
CA GLU A 210 17.08 10.22 -22.42
C GLU A 210 15.73 9.52 -22.47
N ARG A 211 14.79 10.17 -23.16
CA ARG A 211 13.51 9.54 -23.47
C ARG A 211 13.72 8.33 -24.38
N MET A 212 12.85 7.34 -24.20
CA MET A 212 12.81 6.18 -25.07
C MET A 212 12.40 6.56 -26.50
N CYS A 213 12.93 5.82 -27.48
CA CYS A 213 12.50 5.99 -28.86
C CYS A 213 11.08 5.45 -29.08
N ALA A 214 10.45 5.82 -30.20
CA ALA A 214 9.08 5.42 -30.51
C ALA A 214 8.88 3.89 -30.50
N ASN A 215 9.83 3.15 -31.09
CA ASN A 215 9.82 1.69 -31.10
C ASN A 215 9.73 1.10 -29.68
N CYS A 216 10.55 1.59 -28.75
CA CYS A 216 10.58 1.08 -27.39
C CYS A 216 9.40 1.54 -26.56
N SER A 217 8.85 2.74 -26.81
CA SER A 217 7.62 3.18 -26.15
C SER A 217 6.43 2.25 -26.45
N ILE A 218 6.42 1.63 -27.64
CA ILE A 218 5.42 0.62 -28.02
C ILE A 218 5.80 -0.75 -27.45
N SER A 219 7.07 -1.15 -27.63
CA SER A 219 7.54 -2.51 -27.31
C SER A 219 7.64 -2.79 -25.82
N LEU A 220 7.78 -1.77 -24.98
CA LEU A 220 7.89 -1.90 -23.51
C LEU A 220 6.59 -1.55 -22.80
N LYS A 221 5.46 -1.67 -23.51
CA LYS A 221 4.14 -1.40 -22.94
C LYS A 221 3.88 -2.36 -21.78
N GLY A 222 3.59 -1.80 -20.61
CA GLY A 222 3.36 -2.56 -19.38
C GLY A 222 4.56 -2.58 -18.44
N VAL A 223 5.68 -1.96 -18.80
CA VAL A 223 6.72 -1.58 -17.82
C VAL A 223 6.11 -0.66 -16.77
N LEU A 224 6.46 -0.88 -15.51
CA LEU A 224 5.88 -0.13 -14.39
C LEU A 224 6.18 1.37 -14.48
N PHE A 225 7.45 1.70 -14.76
CA PHE A 225 7.88 3.07 -14.89
C PHE A 225 9.13 3.20 -15.74
N THR A 226 9.19 4.26 -16.54
CA THR A 226 10.35 4.58 -17.37
C THR A 226 10.88 5.94 -16.95
N VAL A 227 12.14 5.97 -16.51
CA VAL A 227 12.81 7.21 -16.13
C VAL A 227 13.34 7.89 -17.39
N SER A 228 12.77 9.05 -17.71
CA SER A 228 13.20 9.91 -18.80
C SER A 228 13.77 11.22 -18.29
N GLY A 229 14.77 11.76 -19.00
CA GLY A 229 15.28 13.13 -18.82
C GLY A 229 14.57 14.15 -19.69
#